data_AF-A0A526YRG5-F1
#
_entry.id   AF-A0A526YRG5-F1
#
_cell.length_a   1.000
_cell.length_b   1.000
_cell.length_c   1.000
_cell.angle_alpha   90.00
_cell.angle_beta   90.00
_cell.angle_gamma   90.00
#
_symmetry.space_group_name_H-M   'P 1'
#
loop_
_entity.id
_entity.type
_entity.pdbx_description
1 polymer ?
#
loop_
_entity_poly.entity_id
_entity_poly.type
_entity_poly.pdbx_seq_one_letter_code
_entity_poly.pdbx_strand_id
1 'polypeptide(L)'
;MTSREQHDRMANAIRFLSMDAVEKAQSGHPGLPMGCADIATVLFTRFLKYDAKNPHWPDRDRFILSAGHGSMLLYSLLYLTG
;
A
#
# COMPACT_ATOMS: atom_id res chain seq x y z
N MET A 1 2.05 3.52 20.74
CA MET A 1 2.99 3.44 19.60
C MET A 1 2.83 2.06 18.98
N THR A 2 2.75 1.94 17.66
CA THR A 2 2.77 0.64 16.96
C THR A 2 4.07 -0.09 17.31
N SER A 3 3.99 -1.34 17.73
CA SER A 3 5.20 -2.14 17.97
C SER A 3 5.93 -2.42 16.66
N ARG A 4 7.23 -2.71 16.75
CA ARG A 4 8.00 -3.11 15.57
C ARG A 4 7.39 -4.33 14.87
N GLU A 5 6.94 -5.30 15.66
CA GLU A 5 6.26 -6.51 15.15
C GLU A 5 4.97 -6.17 14.39
N GLN A 6 4.13 -5.29 14.93
CA GLN A 6 2.90 -4.85 14.25
C GLN A 6 3.20 -4.14 12.93
N HIS A 7 4.22 -3.27 12.93
CA HIS A 7 4.68 -2.61 11.71
C HIS A 7 5.15 -3.63 10.66
N ASP A 8 6.00 -4.57 11.06
CA ASP A 8 6.54 -5.60 10.15
C ASP A 8 5.42 -6.47 9.57
N ARG A 9 4.39 -6.82 10.37
CA ARG A 9 3.21 -7.55 9.88
C ARG A 9 2.42 -6.77 8.83
N MET A 10 2.19 -5.47 9.04
CA MET A 10 1.49 -4.63 8.06
C MET A 10 2.29 -4.48 6.76
N ALA A 11 3.60 -4.21 6.88
CA ALA A 11 4.47 -4.09 5.71
C ALA A 11 4.53 -5.42 4.94
N ASN A 12 4.65 -6.55 5.63
CA ASN A 12 4.67 -7.86 4.99
C ASN A 12 3.33 -8.22 4.34
N ALA A 13 2.19 -7.80 4.90
CA ALA A 13 0.91 -7.97 4.23
C ALA A 13 0.90 -7.29 2.85
N ILE A 14 1.42 -6.07 2.74
CA ILE A 14 1.57 -5.37 1.45
C ILE A 14 2.50 -6.16 0.51
N ARG A 15 3.63 -6.65 1.02
CA ARG A 15 4.61 -7.42 0.22
C ARG A 15 3.99 -8.68 -0.37
N PHE A 16 3.39 -9.52 0.46
CA PHE A 16 2.86 -10.81 0.03
C PHE A 16 1.62 -10.63 -0.86
N LEU A 17 0.71 -9.70 -0.56
CA LEU A 17 -0.41 -9.40 -1.47
C LEU A 17 0.07 -8.95 -2.85
N SER A 18 1.12 -8.12 -2.90
CA SER A 18 1.68 -7.67 -4.16
C SER A 18 2.38 -8.80 -4.92
N MET A 19 3.16 -9.63 -4.23
CA MET A 19 3.85 -10.78 -4.83
C MET A 19 2.84 -11.79 -5.38
N ASP A 20 1.87 -12.21 -4.57
CA ASP A 20 0.88 -13.22 -4.95
C ASP A 20 0.03 -12.78 -6.14
N ALA A 21 -0.36 -11.50 -6.18
CA ALA A 21 -1.14 -10.97 -7.29
C ALA A 21 -0.35 -10.89 -8.61
N VAL A 22 0.92 -10.44 -8.55
CA VAL A 22 1.80 -10.42 -9.73
C VAL A 22 2.05 -11.84 -10.22
N GLU A 23 2.33 -12.78 -9.31
CA GLU A 23 2.54 -14.18 -9.64
C GLU A 23 1.29 -14.78 -10.27
N LYS A 24 0.12 -14.60 -9.66
CA LYS A 24 -1.14 -15.09 -10.23
C LYS A 24 -1.45 -14.52 -11.61
N ALA A 25 -1.08 -13.26 -11.87
CA ALA A 25 -1.25 -12.62 -13.17
C ALA A 25 -0.18 -13.05 -14.19
N GLN A 26 0.90 -13.72 -13.75
CA GLN A 26 2.10 -14.01 -14.54
C GLN A 26 2.67 -12.75 -15.22
N SER A 27 2.44 -11.57 -14.61
CA SER A 27 2.75 -10.27 -15.17
C SER A 27 2.69 -9.18 -14.10
N GLY A 28 3.66 -8.26 -14.11
CA GLY A 28 3.70 -7.11 -13.22
C GLY A 28 5.09 -6.83 -12.66
N HIS A 29 5.17 -5.89 -11.70
CA HIS A 29 6.43 -5.43 -11.11
C HIS A 29 6.40 -5.62 -9.59
N PRO A 30 6.93 -6.73 -9.05
CA PRO A 30 6.88 -7.02 -7.62
C PRO A 30 7.95 -6.23 -6.83
N GLY A 31 9.04 -5.82 -7.49
CA GLY A 31 10.19 -5.17 -6.84
C GLY A 31 9.83 -3.88 -6.08
N LEU A 32 9.13 -2.95 -6.73
CA LEU A 32 8.75 -1.68 -6.10
C LEU A 32 7.79 -1.90 -4.90
N PRO A 33 6.68 -2.65 -5.02
CA PRO A 33 5.83 -2.94 -3.86
C PRO A 33 6.58 -3.56 -2.68
N MET A 34 7.53 -4.46 -2.94
CA MET A 34 8.36 -5.07 -1.89
C MET A 34 9.28 -4.07 -1.18
N GLY A 35 9.94 -3.20 -1.96
CA GLY A 35 10.88 -2.20 -1.45
C GLY A 35 10.20 -1.04 -0.73
N CYS A 36 8.99 -0.66 -1.16
CA CYS A 36 8.27 0.50 -0.62
C CYS A 36 7.25 0.16 0.48
N ALA A 37 7.06 -1.12 0.83
CA ALA A 37 6.05 -1.54 1.80
C ALA A 37 6.16 -0.87 3.17
N ASP A 38 7.38 -0.66 3.69
CA ASP A 38 7.60 0.01 4.98
C ASP A 38 7.19 1.49 4.93
N ILE A 39 7.62 2.21 3.90
CA ILE A 39 7.28 3.63 3.72
C ILE A 39 5.78 3.79 3.52
N ALA A 40 5.18 2.92 2.71
CA ALA A 40 3.74 2.91 2.48
C ALA A 40 2.96 2.64 3.78
N THR A 41 3.40 1.68 4.59
CA THR A 41 2.82 1.40 5.91
C THR A 41 2.85 2.64 6.79
N VAL A 42 4.00 3.32 6.89
CA VAL A 42 4.12 4.55 7.69
C VAL A 42 3.20 5.64 7.15
N LEU A 43 3.21 5.88 5.84
CA LEU A 43 2.40 6.93 5.21
C LEU A 43 0.90 6.72 5.49
N PHE A 44 0.38 5.53 5.18
CA PHE A 44 -1.06 5.25 5.24
C PHE A 44 -1.62 5.03 6.64
N THR A 45 -0.77 4.74 7.63
CA THR A 45 -1.21 4.52 9.02
C THR A 45 -0.98 5.72 9.93
N ARG A 46 -0.10 6.66 9.57
CA ARG A 46 0.32 7.74 10.47
C ARG A 46 0.16 9.15 9.92
N PHE A 47 0.25 9.33 8.60
CA PHE A 47 0.37 10.67 8.03
C PHE A 47 -0.73 11.02 7.05
N LEU A 48 -1.19 10.07 6.23
CA LEU A 48 -2.17 10.34 5.20
C LEU A 48 -3.55 10.56 5.82
N LYS A 49 -4.14 11.73 5.58
CA LYS A 49 -5.52 12.06 5.94
C LYS A 49 -6.47 11.58 4.84
N TYR A 50 -7.17 10.48 5.04
CA TYR A 50 -8.15 9.98 4.08
C TYR A 50 -9.30 9.24 4.77
N ASP A 51 -10.40 9.05 4.06
CA ASP A 51 -11.49 8.17 4.43
C ASP A 51 -11.74 7.22 3.26
N ALA A 52 -11.44 5.94 3.46
CA ALA A 52 -11.61 4.91 2.45
C ALA A 52 -13.09 4.74 2.03
N LYS A 53 -14.03 5.01 2.94
CA LYS A 53 -15.47 4.97 2.66
C LYS A 53 -15.97 6.21 1.91
N ASN A 54 -15.17 7.28 1.87
CA ASN A 54 -15.50 8.53 1.18
C ASN A 54 -14.35 9.00 0.28
N PRO A 55 -14.06 8.28 -0.82
CA PRO A 55 -12.97 8.62 -1.74
C PRO A 55 -13.18 9.97 -2.45
N HIS A 56 -14.40 10.52 -2.41
CA HIS A 56 -14.74 11.81 -2.98
C HIS A 56 -14.63 12.97 -1.99
N TRP A 57 -14.27 12.72 -0.72
CA TRP A 57 -14.04 13.77 0.27
C TRP A 57 -13.08 14.84 -0.30
N PRO A 58 -13.54 16.09 -0.49
CA PRO A 58 -12.73 17.09 -1.19
C PRO A 58 -11.41 17.42 -0.49
N ASP A 59 -11.38 17.41 0.84
CA ASP A 59 -10.24 17.85 1.66
C ASP A 59 -9.30 16.70 2.11
N ARG A 60 -9.49 15.46 1.63
CA ARG A 60 -8.51 14.37 1.89
C ARG A 60 -7.13 14.70 1.33
N ASP A 61 -6.07 14.10 1.85
CA ASP A 61 -4.75 14.15 1.21
C ASP A 61 -4.77 13.40 -0.12
N ARG A 62 -3.91 13.81 -1.06
CA ARG A 62 -3.82 13.19 -2.38
C ARG A 62 -2.55 12.36 -2.47
N PHE A 63 -2.72 11.05 -2.56
CA PHE A 63 -1.63 10.12 -2.84
C PHE A 63 -1.53 9.88 -4.35
N ILE A 64 -0.33 10.04 -4.92
CA ILE A 64 -0.04 9.76 -6.33
C ILE A 64 1.19 8.84 -6.40
N LEU A 65 1.00 7.65 -6.95
CA LEU A 65 2.11 6.75 -7.26
C LEU A 65 2.66 7.08 -8.65
N SER A 66 3.65 7.98 -8.72
CA SER A 66 4.28 8.39 -9.99
C SER A 66 4.98 7.23 -10.70
N ALA A 67 5.65 6.35 -9.94
CA ALA A 67 6.23 5.10 -10.44
C ALA A 67 5.13 4.03 -10.67
N GLY A 68 4.23 4.30 -11.63
CA GLY A 68 2.99 3.54 -11.84
C GLY A 68 3.18 2.06 -12.21
N HIS A 69 4.38 1.64 -12.63
CA HIS A 69 4.69 0.23 -12.86
C HIS A 69 4.52 -0.62 -11.58
N GLY A 70 4.69 -0.03 -10.40
CA GLY A 70 4.45 -0.65 -9.10
C GLY A 70 2.97 -0.65 -8.68
N SER A 71 2.04 -0.72 -9.63
CA SER A 71 0.58 -0.63 -9.40
C SER A 71 0.05 -1.54 -8.30
N MET A 72 0.63 -2.74 -8.13
CA MET A 72 0.22 -3.66 -7.07
C MET A 72 0.46 -3.12 -5.65
N LEU A 73 1.38 -2.17 -5.45
CA LEU A 73 1.50 -1.45 -4.19
C LEU A 73 0.22 -0.66 -3.91
N LEU A 74 -0.24 0.11 -4.90
CA LEU A 74 -1.46 0.92 -4.79
C LEU A 74 -2.68 0.04 -4.54
N TYR A 75 -2.83 -1.07 -5.29
CA TYR A 75 -3.97 -1.97 -5.11
C TYR A 75 -3.95 -2.69 -3.76
N SER A 76 -2.78 -3.12 -3.27
CA SER A 76 -2.65 -3.73 -1.94
C SER A 76 -3.04 -2.75 -0.83
N LEU A 77 -2.63 -1.48 -0.96
CA LEU A 77 -2.99 -0.43 0.00
C LEU A 77 -4.50 -0.21 0.02
N LEU A 78 -5.11 0.03 -1.15
CA LEU A 78 -6.57 0.24 -1.25
C LEU A 78 -7.34 -0.96 -0.68
N TYR A 79 -6.94 -2.19 -1.02
CA TYR A 79 -7.57 -3.40 -0.49
C TYR A 79 -7.48 -3.50 1.05
N LEU A 80 -6.32 -3.23 1.64
CA LEU A 80 -6.11 -3.32 3.08
C LEU A 80 -6.80 -2.21 3.87
N THR A 81 -7.04 -1.06 3.25
CA THR A 81 -7.64 0.11 3.92
C THR A 81 -9.16 0.18 3.78
N GLY A 82 -9.76 -0.60 2.89
CA GLY A 82 -11.20 -0.61 2.62
C GLY A 82 -11.63 0.47 1.64
#